data_AF-A0A1G0GAV4-F1
#
_entry.id   AF-A0A1G0GAV4-F1
#
_cell.length_a   1.000
_cell.length_b   1.000
_cell.length_c   1.000
_cell.angle_alpha   90.00
_cell.angle_beta   90.00
_cell.angle_gamma   90.00
#
_symmetry.space_group_name_H-M   'P 1'
#
loop_
_entity.id
_entity.type
_entity.pdbx_description
1 polymer ?
#
loop_
_entity_poly.entity_id
_entity_poly.type
_entity_poly.pdbx_seq_one_letter_code
_entity_poly.pdbx_strand_id
1 'polypeptide(L)'
;MASADWSNPHGRRFRYDKHIEADSNGNYPDYPAVISIWGRDERDEANRFAELVYFLKEHAVIEDYSQVALLLHSVRDIHSGRYLAALEAKGIKAFCPRARAYFENEEIHLMVACFAVIFGWHGPGRGEVAGAVAELARYVDDGIIKLARSFALPHPLATALQIWVGEVTALHEGESLDFRPADYFYRLLSLEPFATAVRNENAARNLAVLSQLLNVFQSYYHYTVVTYRNREFLRFHLFNSFLRLLHDGGINEYEDPDQPFPKGYVQVMTIHQAKGLEFPVVVVGSLSAQLSSPKQIDRELGSFYHRIPFEPEDRVTLSDRMRLHYVAFSRPQKVLVLTAHEAPKPHFASIWQALPQWPYVEKELLAAQRFALRERMLVKQTYSFTGDLKIYETCPRQYQFFREYDFTPSRSAVIFFGLLVHQTIEEIHRIALDGKLHTLDESRILRLFDNTFRFLCMSDVRPIGDAARDAAFLQVMNYFNHNLDEMQRVIQTEVDVSLEKDRYILTGKVDLLISGDGKLELIDFKTSPRPIDSPDVLSAYEQQLCTYAHILERRLPSATHLTPG
;
A
#
# COMPACT_ATOMS: atom_id res chain seq x y z
N MET A 1 6.84 34.35 0.95
CA MET A 1 5.52 34.58 1.57
C MET A 1 5.10 36.05 1.57
N ALA A 2 6.01 37.01 1.75
CA ALA A 2 5.69 38.45 1.81
C ALA A 2 5.12 39.05 0.51
N SER A 3 5.28 38.38 -0.63
CA SER A 3 4.80 38.84 -1.95
C SER A 3 3.29 38.67 -2.18
N ALA A 4 2.55 38.09 -1.25
CA ALA A 4 1.11 37.93 -1.33
C ALA A 4 0.39 38.83 -0.31
N ASP A 5 -0.82 39.28 -0.66
CA ASP A 5 -1.65 40.08 0.23
C ASP A 5 -2.35 39.20 1.29
N TRP A 6 -1.87 39.28 2.53
CA TRP A 6 -2.41 38.58 3.69
C TRP A 6 -3.30 39.46 4.58
N SER A 7 -3.59 40.69 4.14
CA SER A 7 -4.45 41.60 4.88
C SER A 7 -5.89 41.11 4.87
N ASN A 8 -6.56 41.25 6.02
CA ASN A 8 -7.99 40.98 6.15
C ASN A 8 -8.69 42.32 6.48
N PRO A 9 -9.46 42.90 5.55
CA PRO A 9 -10.17 44.15 5.79
C PRO A 9 -11.20 44.08 6.93
N HIS A 10 -11.66 42.89 7.29
CA HIS A 10 -12.77 42.67 8.22
C HIS A 10 -12.35 42.03 9.55
N GLY A 11 -11.06 42.01 9.89
CA GLY A 11 -10.62 41.48 11.17
C GLY A 11 -9.13 41.16 11.27
N ARG A 12 -8.80 40.05 11.95
CA ARG A 12 -7.41 39.58 12.09
C ARG A 12 -6.85 39.19 10.73
N ARG A 13 -5.57 39.53 10.48
CA ARG A 13 -4.83 39.14 9.27
C ARG A 13 -5.00 37.64 8.99
N PHE A 14 -5.02 37.26 7.71
CA PHE A 14 -5.18 35.86 7.34
C PHE A 14 -4.01 35.00 7.80
N ARG A 15 -2.83 35.60 8.02
CA ARG A 15 -1.63 34.93 8.52
C ARG A 15 -0.94 35.78 9.58
N TYR A 16 -0.25 35.09 10.48
CA TYR A 16 0.64 35.73 11.44
C TYR A 16 1.93 36.16 10.74
N ASP A 17 2.42 37.34 11.10
CA ASP A 17 3.76 37.76 10.70
C ASP A 17 4.77 36.90 11.45
N LYS A 18 5.59 36.16 10.70
CA LYS A 18 6.62 35.29 11.24
C LYS A 18 7.98 35.88 10.87
N HIS A 19 8.76 36.26 11.87
CA HIS A 19 10.18 36.54 11.71
C HIS A 19 10.95 35.25 12.01
N ILE A 20 11.88 34.87 11.11
CA ILE A 20 12.73 33.69 11.28
C ILE A 20 14.14 34.22 11.46
N GLU A 21 14.72 33.94 12.62
CA GLU A 21 16.10 34.27 12.95
C GLU A 21 16.93 32.99 12.93
N ALA A 22 18.17 33.10 12.48
CA ALA A 22 19.12 31.99 12.57
C ALA A 22 19.48 31.74 14.05
N ASP A 23 19.81 30.50 14.41
CA ASP A 23 20.25 30.21 15.78
C ASP A 23 21.59 30.89 16.05
N SER A 24 21.62 31.81 17.02
CA SER A 24 22.82 32.55 17.38
C SER A 24 24.03 31.68 17.77
N ASN A 25 23.81 30.43 18.17
CA ASN A 25 24.86 29.48 18.54
C ASN A 25 25.34 28.60 17.36
N GLY A 26 24.70 28.70 16.21
CA GLY A 26 25.05 27.93 15.01
C GLY A 26 26.21 28.54 14.24
N ASN A 27 27.09 27.69 13.70
CA ASN A 27 28.06 28.11 12.69
C ASN A 27 27.45 27.93 11.30
N TYR A 28 27.24 29.04 10.58
CA TYR A 28 26.66 29.07 9.24
C TYR A 28 27.71 29.60 8.26
N PRO A 29 28.45 28.72 7.55
CA PRO A 29 29.36 29.18 6.53
C PRO A 29 28.60 29.90 5.41
N ASP A 30 29.23 30.90 4.82
CA ASP A 30 28.68 31.59 3.66
C ASP A 30 28.97 30.76 2.40
N TYR A 31 27.92 30.31 1.73
CA TYR A 31 27.96 29.52 0.49
C TYR A 31 26.61 29.68 -0.23
N PRO A 32 26.51 29.35 -1.53
CA PRO A 32 25.25 29.47 -2.26
C PRO A 32 24.21 28.43 -1.79
N ALA A 33 23.58 28.69 -0.65
CA ALA A 33 22.59 27.82 0.00
C ALA A 33 21.20 27.91 -0.66
N VAL A 34 20.93 28.98 -1.41
CA VAL A 34 19.73 29.13 -2.23
C VAL A 34 20.16 29.47 -3.65
N ILE A 35 19.80 28.61 -4.60
CA ILE A 35 20.22 28.75 -6.01
C ILE A 35 19.03 28.50 -6.95
N SER A 36 19.19 28.87 -8.22
CA SER A 36 18.21 28.60 -9.27
C SER A 36 18.76 27.74 -10.40
N ILE A 37 17.91 26.90 -10.98
CA ILE A 37 18.15 26.22 -12.27
C ILE A 37 17.16 26.80 -13.26
N TRP A 38 17.70 27.54 -14.24
CA TRP A 38 16.96 28.00 -15.41
C TRP A 38 17.35 27.16 -16.62
N GLY A 39 16.38 26.44 -17.18
CA GLY A 39 16.54 25.69 -18.44
C GLY A 39 16.04 26.50 -19.63
N ARG A 40 16.66 26.33 -20.80
CA ARG A 40 16.15 26.89 -22.07
C ARG A 40 14.83 26.24 -22.51
N ASP A 41 14.68 24.96 -22.17
CA ASP A 41 13.51 24.14 -22.40
C ASP A 41 13.41 23.10 -21.27
N GLU A 42 12.36 22.28 -21.31
CA GLU A 42 12.10 21.26 -20.29
C GLU A 42 13.22 20.21 -20.15
N ARG A 43 13.95 19.93 -21.24
CA ARG A 43 15.03 18.94 -21.26
C ARG A 43 16.32 19.52 -20.70
N ASP A 44 16.65 20.76 -21.07
CA ASP A 44 17.79 21.52 -20.54
C ASP A 44 17.63 21.75 -19.04
N GLU A 45 16.42 22.04 -18.55
CA GLU A 45 16.11 22.12 -17.11
C GLU A 45 16.43 20.80 -16.39
N ALA A 46 15.90 19.68 -16.89
CA ALA A 46 16.08 18.37 -16.29
C ALA A 46 17.54 17.92 -16.31
N ASN A 47 18.27 18.18 -17.40
CA ASN A 47 19.70 17.87 -17.52
C ASN A 47 20.53 18.66 -16.51
N ARG A 48 20.29 19.97 -16.36
CA ARG A 48 20.99 20.81 -15.38
C ARG A 48 20.73 20.36 -13.95
N PHE A 49 19.51 19.91 -13.66
CA PHE A 49 19.20 19.28 -12.37
C PHE A 49 20.02 18.00 -12.16
N ALA A 50 20.04 17.08 -13.12
CA ALA A 50 20.84 15.86 -13.03
C ALA A 50 22.35 16.17 -12.89
N GLU A 51 22.85 17.19 -13.57
CA GLU A 51 24.23 17.68 -13.43
C GLU A 51 24.54 18.21 -12.02
N LEU A 52 23.61 18.94 -11.39
CA LEU A 52 23.77 19.38 -10.01
C LEU A 52 23.85 18.19 -9.06
N VAL A 53 22.95 17.22 -9.19
CA VAL A 53 22.94 16.02 -8.34
C VAL A 53 24.24 15.23 -8.49
N TYR A 54 24.69 15.05 -9.74
CA TYR A 54 25.97 14.42 -10.05
C TYR A 54 27.14 15.15 -9.40
N PHE A 55 27.21 16.48 -9.56
CA PHE A 55 28.27 17.31 -8.97
C PHE A 55 28.33 17.19 -7.45
N LEU A 56 27.18 17.26 -6.77
CA LEU A 56 27.10 17.14 -5.32
C LEU A 56 27.64 15.79 -4.82
N LYS A 57 27.35 14.71 -5.55
CA LYS A 57 27.84 13.38 -5.22
C LYS A 57 29.33 13.21 -5.53
N GLU A 58 29.77 13.67 -6.69
CA GLU A 58 31.17 13.61 -7.15
C GLU A 58 32.12 14.34 -6.20
N HIS A 59 31.72 15.52 -5.70
CA HIS A 59 32.51 16.33 -4.78
C HIS A 59 32.32 15.94 -3.30
N ALA A 60 31.63 14.82 -3.03
CA ALA A 60 31.30 14.34 -1.69
C ALA A 60 30.57 15.38 -0.81
N VAL A 61 29.84 16.30 -1.43
CA VAL A 61 28.95 17.23 -0.71
C VAL A 61 27.80 16.48 -0.06
N ILE A 62 27.28 15.47 -0.77
CA ILE A 62 26.35 14.46 -0.23
C ILE A 62 27.04 13.09 -0.19
N GLU A 63 26.74 12.32 0.84
CA GLU A 63 27.18 10.93 1.02
C GLU A 63 26.30 9.96 0.22
N ASP A 64 25.03 10.26 -0.02
CA ASP A 64 24.07 9.39 -0.71
C ASP A 64 23.02 10.19 -1.50
N TYR A 65 22.51 9.62 -2.59
CA TYR A 65 21.49 10.28 -3.42
C TYR A 65 20.16 10.49 -2.69
N SER A 66 19.86 9.70 -1.64
CA SER A 66 18.67 9.88 -0.79
C SER A 66 18.62 11.21 -0.04
N GLN A 67 19.75 11.94 0.01
CA GLN A 67 19.82 13.29 0.58
C GLN A 67 19.26 14.37 -0.35
N VAL A 68 18.93 14.02 -1.60
CA VAL A 68 18.34 14.93 -2.59
C VAL A 68 16.87 14.59 -2.80
N ALA A 69 16.00 15.59 -2.67
CA ALA A 69 14.59 15.48 -3.03
C ALA A 69 14.19 16.48 -4.13
N LEU A 70 13.52 16.01 -5.18
CA LEU A 70 12.83 16.83 -6.17
C LEU A 70 11.34 16.90 -5.82
N LEU A 71 10.86 18.11 -5.55
CA LEU A 71 9.48 18.40 -5.18
C LEU A 71 8.74 19.06 -6.34
N LEU A 72 7.69 18.40 -6.80
CA LEU A 72 6.81 18.90 -7.86
C LEU A 72 5.37 19.07 -7.34
N HIS A 73 4.54 19.84 -8.04
CA HIS A 73 3.11 19.91 -7.69
C HIS A 73 2.40 18.56 -7.94
N SER A 74 2.85 17.83 -8.95
CA SER A 74 2.41 16.50 -9.37
C SER A 74 3.63 15.74 -9.88
N VAL A 75 3.71 14.45 -9.59
CA VAL A 75 4.81 13.57 -10.02
C VAL A 75 4.38 12.51 -11.02
N ARG A 76 3.17 12.64 -11.59
CA ARG A 76 2.78 11.82 -12.75
C ARG A 76 3.84 11.92 -13.84
N ASP A 77 3.98 10.87 -14.62
CA ASP A 77 5.04 10.76 -15.64
C ASP A 77 5.16 12.00 -16.55
N ILE A 78 4.03 12.59 -16.97
CA ILE A 78 4.01 13.85 -17.75
C ILE A 78 4.75 15.04 -17.10
N HIS A 79 4.93 15.04 -15.77
CA HIS A 79 5.63 16.11 -15.04
C HIS A 79 7.03 15.68 -14.58
N SER A 80 7.20 14.42 -14.21
CA SER A 80 8.42 13.89 -13.59
C SER A 80 9.33 13.15 -14.58
N GLY A 81 8.78 12.52 -15.62
CA GLY A 81 9.46 11.60 -16.54
C GLY A 81 10.74 12.20 -17.15
N ARG A 82 10.71 13.48 -17.54
CA ARG A 82 11.91 14.19 -18.03
C ARG A 82 13.06 14.26 -17.02
N TYR A 83 12.77 14.41 -15.74
CA TYR A 83 13.78 14.39 -14.68
C TYR A 83 14.29 12.99 -14.43
N LEU A 84 13.40 11.99 -14.44
CA LEU A 84 13.77 10.57 -14.28
C LEU A 84 14.74 10.14 -15.40
N ALA A 85 14.40 10.45 -16.66
CA ALA A 85 15.25 10.17 -17.81
C ALA A 85 16.61 10.89 -17.76
N ALA A 86 16.64 12.15 -17.30
CA ALA A 86 17.89 12.91 -17.17
C ALA A 86 18.80 12.35 -16.06
N LEU A 87 18.24 11.90 -14.93
CA LEU A 87 18.98 11.21 -13.87
C LEU A 87 19.52 9.86 -14.36
N GLU A 88 18.69 9.08 -15.04
CA GLU A 88 19.07 7.77 -15.59
C GLU A 88 20.21 7.89 -16.61
N ALA A 89 20.17 8.90 -17.49
CA ALA A 89 21.25 9.17 -18.45
C ALA A 89 22.61 9.48 -17.78
N LYS A 90 22.61 9.85 -16.49
CA LYS A 90 23.81 10.04 -15.65
C LYS A 90 24.13 8.85 -14.76
N GLY A 91 23.39 7.74 -14.89
CA GLY A 91 23.52 6.57 -14.01
C GLY A 91 23.00 6.80 -12.59
N ILE A 92 22.15 7.81 -12.39
CA ILE A 92 21.56 8.15 -11.09
C ILE A 92 20.18 7.55 -11.02
N LYS A 93 19.91 6.75 -9.98
CA LYS A 93 18.59 6.16 -9.77
C LYS A 93 17.66 7.17 -9.12
N ALA A 94 16.39 7.14 -9.51
CA ALA A 94 15.34 7.98 -8.94
C ALA A 94 14.24 7.10 -8.34
N PHE A 95 13.69 7.52 -7.20
CA PHE A 95 12.59 6.86 -6.52
C PHE A 95 11.33 7.71 -6.68
N CYS A 96 10.38 7.25 -7.52
CA CYS A 96 9.15 7.96 -7.87
C CYS A 96 7.91 7.03 -7.93
N PRO A 97 7.56 6.35 -6.82
CA PRO A 97 6.51 5.32 -6.81
C PRO A 97 5.12 5.85 -7.19
N ARG A 98 4.89 7.17 -7.07
CA ARG A 98 3.62 7.81 -7.42
C ARG A 98 3.60 8.43 -8.82
N ALA A 99 4.50 7.99 -9.71
CA ALA A 99 4.48 8.35 -11.12
C ALA A 99 3.20 7.86 -11.85
N ARG A 100 2.48 6.91 -11.24
CA ARG A 100 1.33 6.21 -11.82
C ARG A 100 1.67 5.39 -13.07
N ALA A 101 2.92 4.94 -13.17
CA ALA A 101 3.46 4.19 -14.31
C ALA A 101 3.35 2.66 -14.13
N TYR A 102 2.51 2.19 -13.20
CA TYR A 102 2.42 0.75 -12.86
C TYR A 102 2.23 -0.17 -14.08
N PHE A 103 1.40 0.23 -15.05
CA PHE A 103 1.15 -0.55 -16.27
C PHE A 103 2.32 -0.51 -17.27
N GLU A 104 3.28 0.40 -17.13
CA GLU A 104 4.49 0.44 -17.96
C GLU A 104 5.52 -0.62 -17.55
N ASN A 105 5.35 -1.23 -16.37
CA ASN A 105 6.21 -2.32 -15.91
C ASN A 105 6.04 -3.56 -16.80
N GLU A 106 7.16 -4.10 -17.27
CA GLU A 106 7.19 -5.15 -18.29
C GLU A 106 6.42 -6.41 -17.86
N GLU A 107 6.58 -6.85 -16.62
CA GLU A 107 5.89 -8.01 -16.06
C GLU A 107 4.37 -7.81 -15.98
N ILE A 108 3.91 -6.59 -15.71
CA ILE A 108 2.47 -6.27 -15.67
C ILE A 108 1.90 -6.24 -17.08
N HIS A 109 2.63 -5.65 -18.03
CA HIS A 109 2.25 -5.63 -19.44
C HIS A 109 2.08 -7.02 -20.03
N LEU A 110 3.07 -7.89 -19.80
CA LEU A 110 3.01 -9.28 -20.23
C LEU A 110 1.91 -10.07 -19.53
N MET A 111 1.71 -9.87 -18.22
CA MET A 111 0.67 -10.57 -17.48
C MET A 111 -0.73 -10.20 -18.00
N VAL A 112 -1.01 -8.90 -18.18
CA VAL A 112 -2.29 -8.44 -18.76
C VAL A 112 -2.51 -9.01 -20.17
N ALA A 113 -1.46 -9.08 -20.99
CA ALA A 113 -1.52 -9.71 -22.31
C ALA A 113 -1.85 -11.21 -22.23
N CYS A 114 -1.25 -11.97 -21.29
CA CYS A 114 -1.60 -13.36 -21.05
C CYS A 114 -3.08 -13.52 -20.67
N PHE A 115 -3.60 -12.68 -19.78
CA PHE A 115 -5.02 -12.66 -19.42
C PHE A 115 -5.93 -12.35 -20.62
N ALA A 116 -5.52 -11.44 -21.50
CA ALA A 116 -6.28 -11.08 -22.69
C ALA A 116 -6.35 -12.24 -23.68
N VAL A 117 -5.27 -13.00 -23.83
CA VAL A 117 -5.24 -14.22 -24.63
C VAL A 117 -6.13 -15.29 -24.02
N ILE A 118 -5.97 -15.62 -22.73
CA ILE A 118 -6.74 -16.67 -22.03
C ILE A 118 -8.25 -16.43 -22.14
N PHE A 119 -8.70 -15.20 -21.88
CA PHE A 119 -10.12 -14.86 -21.87
C PHE A 119 -10.65 -14.36 -23.24
N GLY A 120 -9.81 -14.35 -24.28
CA GLY A 120 -10.23 -13.99 -25.64
C GLY A 120 -10.63 -12.52 -25.79
N TRP A 121 -9.94 -11.61 -25.12
CA TRP A 121 -10.07 -10.15 -25.30
C TRP A 121 -9.11 -9.65 -26.39
N HIS A 122 -9.28 -10.13 -27.62
CA HIS A 122 -8.50 -9.68 -28.78
C HIS A 122 -9.31 -9.80 -30.07
N GLY A 123 -8.94 -9.02 -31.10
CA GLY A 123 -9.67 -8.98 -32.36
C GLY A 123 -11.16 -8.69 -32.14
N PRO A 124 -12.10 -9.50 -32.69
CA PRO A 124 -13.54 -9.28 -32.49
C PRO A 124 -13.99 -9.51 -31.04
N GLY A 125 -13.22 -10.26 -30.24
CA GLY A 125 -13.54 -10.53 -28.84
C GLY A 125 -13.48 -9.30 -27.92
N ARG A 126 -12.90 -8.19 -28.38
CA ARG A 126 -12.91 -6.91 -27.64
C ARG A 126 -14.25 -6.18 -27.69
N GLY A 127 -15.12 -6.54 -28.64
CA GLY A 127 -16.32 -5.75 -28.93
C GLY A 127 -15.98 -4.39 -29.54
N GLU A 128 -16.91 -3.43 -29.41
CA GLU A 128 -16.69 -2.06 -29.88
C GLU A 128 -15.72 -1.32 -28.96
N VAL A 129 -14.68 -0.74 -29.56
CA VAL A 129 -13.60 -0.06 -28.84
C VAL A 129 -13.62 1.42 -29.20
N ALA A 130 -13.86 2.29 -28.21
CA ALA A 130 -13.86 3.75 -28.37
C ALA A 130 -13.36 4.45 -27.09
N GLY A 131 -12.85 5.67 -27.25
CA GLY A 131 -12.37 6.50 -26.13
C GLY A 131 -11.29 5.80 -25.29
N ALA A 132 -11.44 5.83 -23.97
CA ALA A 132 -10.51 5.21 -23.02
C ALA A 132 -10.29 3.70 -23.23
N VAL A 133 -11.32 2.97 -23.69
CA VAL A 133 -11.18 1.54 -24.03
C VAL A 133 -10.22 1.35 -25.20
N ALA A 134 -10.10 2.32 -26.11
CA ALA A 134 -9.14 2.28 -27.21
C ALA A 134 -7.69 2.46 -26.76
N GLU A 135 -7.45 3.21 -25.70
CA GLU A 135 -6.11 3.35 -25.12
C GLU A 135 -5.67 2.04 -24.47
N LEU A 136 -6.54 1.44 -23.65
CA LEU A 136 -6.29 0.10 -23.10
C LEU A 136 -6.11 -0.94 -24.22
N ALA A 137 -6.91 -0.88 -25.28
CA ALA A 137 -6.79 -1.83 -26.40
C ALA A 137 -5.42 -1.75 -27.08
N ARG A 138 -4.89 -0.54 -27.32
CA ARG A 138 -3.52 -0.37 -27.85
C ARG A 138 -2.48 -0.95 -26.90
N TYR A 139 -2.58 -0.63 -25.62
CA TYR A 139 -1.69 -1.17 -24.59
C TYR A 139 -1.69 -2.71 -24.59
N VAL A 140 -2.85 -3.36 -24.56
CA VAL A 140 -2.94 -4.82 -24.56
C VAL A 140 -2.47 -5.42 -25.88
N ASP A 141 -2.81 -4.81 -27.03
CA ASP A 141 -2.36 -5.28 -28.34
C ASP A 141 -0.83 -5.26 -28.47
N ASP A 142 -0.18 -4.19 -28.01
CA ASP A 142 1.27 -4.10 -27.95
C ASP A 142 1.86 -5.21 -27.06
N GLY A 143 1.19 -5.51 -25.95
CA GLY A 143 1.56 -6.60 -25.05
C GLY A 143 1.43 -7.98 -25.69
N ILE A 144 0.35 -8.23 -26.43
CA ILE A 144 0.13 -9.48 -27.19
C ILE A 144 1.18 -9.63 -28.29
N ILE A 145 1.52 -8.55 -29.01
CA ILE A 145 2.58 -8.56 -30.01
C ILE A 145 3.94 -8.88 -29.37
N LYS A 146 4.24 -8.27 -28.22
CA LYS A 146 5.47 -8.53 -27.46
C LYS A 146 5.56 -9.97 -26.99
N LEU A 147 4.45 -10.51 -26.46
CA LEU A 147 4.31 -11.90 -26.05
C LEU A 147 4.58 -12.85 -27.23
N ALA A 148 3.95 -12.60 -28.38
CA ALA A 148 4.10 -13.42 -29.58
C ALA A 148 5.52 -13.38 -30.15
N ARG A 149 6.21 -12.23 -30.10
CA ARG A 149 7.60 -12.10 -30.57
C ARG A 149 8.61 -12.77 -29.66
N SER A 150 8.40 -12.68 -28.35
CA SER A 150 9.41 -13.07 -27.36
C SER A 150 9.23 -14.51 -26.86
N PHE A 151 8.01 -15.03 -26.89
CA PHE A 151 7.63 -16.31 -26.29
C PHE A 151 6.78 -17.17 -27.23
N ALA A 152 7.09 -17.18 -28.53
CA ALA A 152 6.44 -18.06 -29.49
C ALA A 152 6.69 -19.55 -29.19
N LEU A 153 5.87 -20.44 -29.77
CA LEU A 153 6.14 -21.88 -29.73
C LEU A 153 7.57 -22.19 -30.20
N PRO A 154 8.27 -23.15 -29.56
CA PRO A 154 7.79 -24.12 -28.58
C PRO A 154 7.93 -23.67 -27.10
N HIS A 155 7.90 -22.36 -26.82
CA HIS A 155 8.06 -21.86 -25.45
C HIS A 155 6.94 -22.37 -24.50
N PRO A 156 7.25 -22.81 -23.26
CA PRO A 156 6.26 -23.35 -22.32
C PRO A 156 5.07 -22.42 -22.05
N LEU A 157 5.31 -21.11 -21.98
CA LEU A 157 4.25 -20.10 -21.85
C LEU A 157 3.24 -20.16 -23.00
N ALA A 158 3.70 -20.23 -24.27
CA ALA A 158 2.80 -20.33 -25.42
C ALA A 158 1.97 -21.62 -25.37
N THR A 159 2.61 -22.74 -25.02
CA THR A 159 1.92 -24.03 -24.90
C THR A 159 0.84 -23.97 -23.80
N ALA A 160 1.16 -23.42 -22.62
CA ALA A 160 0.21 -23.27 -21.53
C ALA A 160 -0.97 -22.38 -21.92
N LEU A 161 -0.70 -21.24 -22.56
CA LEU A 161 -1.75 -20.33 -23.04
C LEU A 161 -2.65 -21.02 -24.08
N GLN A 162 -2.10 -21.78 -25.02
CA GLN A 162 -2.91 -22.52 -26.00
C GLN A 162 -3.83 -23.54 -25.32
N ILE A 163 -3.34 -24.26 -24.31
CA ILE A 163 -4.14 -25.21 -23.54
C ILE A 163 -5.28 -24.50 -22.82
N TRP A 164 -4.98 -23.44 -22.06
CA TRP A 164 -5.99 -22.72 -21.29
C TRP A 164 -7.02 -22.00 -22.15
N VAL A 165 -6.62 -21.46 -23.30
CA VAL A 165 -7.56 -20.93 -24.31
C VAL A 165 -8.46 -22.05 -24.82
N GLY A 166 -7.90 -23.21 -25.12
CA GLY A 166 -8.66 -24.41 -25.51
C GLY A 166 -9.70 -24.80 -24.46
N GLU A 167 -9.31 -24.88 -23.19
CA GLU A 167 -10.20 -25.20 -22.07
C GLU A 167 -11.35 -24.19 -21.92
N VAL A 168 -11.05 -22.88 -21.94
CA VAL A 168 -12.07 -21.82 -21.79
C VAL A 168 -13.03 -21.79 -22.98
N THR A 169 -12.53 -21.99 -24.20
CA THR A 169 -13.35 -21.98 -25.41
C THR A 169 -14.18 -23.25 -25.57
N ALA A 170 -13.66 -24.40 -25.14
CA ALA A 170 -14.35 -25.70 -25.21
C ALA A 170 -15.47 -25.89 -24.17
N LEU A 171 -15.66 -24.97 -23.23
CA LEU A 171 -16.77 -25.03 -22.28
C LEU A 171 -18.13 -25.04 -22.99
N HIS A 172 -19.02 -25.94 -22.56
CA HIS A 172 -20.41 -26.05 -22.96
C HIS A 172 -21.37 -25.60 -21.84
N GLU A 173 -22.66 -25.46 -22.16
CA GLU A 173 -23.65 -25.06 -21.18
C GLU A 173 -23.71 -26.02 -19.98
N GLY A 174 -23.61 -25.46 -18.76
CA GLY A 174 -23.58 -26.23 -17.51
C GLY A 174 -22.17 -26.62 -17.06
N GLU A 175 -21.15 -26.46 -17.91
CA GLU A 175 -19.77 -26.75 -17.55
C GLU A 175 -19.07 -25.57 -16.87
N SER A 176 -18.15 -25.91 -15.97
CA SER A 176 -17.28 -24.98 -15.26
C SER A 176 -15.87 -25.51 -15.21
N LEU A 177 -14.90 -24.61 -15.33
CA LEU A 177 -13.53 -24.88 -14.92
C LEU A 177 -13.46 -24.65 -13.41
N ASP A 178 -12.85 -25.55 -12.64
CA ASP A 178 -12.53 -25.30 -11.22
C ASP A 178 -11.34 -24.33 -11.08
N PHE A 179 -11.32 -23.28 -11.91
CA PHE A 179 -10.31 -22.23 -11.94
C PHE A 179 -10.94 -20.86 -11.77
N ARG A 180 -10.31 -20.06 -10.93
CA ARG A 180 -10.52 -18.61 -10.78
C ARG A 180 -9.53 -17.84 -11.66
N PRO A 181 -9.83 -16.58 -12.03
CA PRO A 181 -8.84 -15.68 -12.62
C PRO A 181 -7.49 -15.67 -11.88
N ALA A 182 -7.50 -15.62 -10.54
CA ALA A 182 -6.28 -15.66 -9.74
C ALA A 182 -5.53 -17.01 -9.83
N ASP A 183 -6.20 -18.13 -10.11
CA ASP A 183 -5.52 -19.42 -10.31
C ASP A 183 -4.64 -19.40 -11.57
N TYR A 184 -5.11 -18.77 -12.66
CA TYR A 184 -4.29 -18.57 -13.86
C TYR A 184 -3.08 -17.68 -13.58
N PHE A 185 -3.25 -16.61 -12.79
CA PHE A 185 -2.15 -15.75 -12.37
C PHE A 185 -1.05 -16.56 -11.67
N TYR A 186 -1.38 -17.36 -10.65
CA TYR A 186 -0.38 -18.16 -9.94
C TYR A 186 0.26 -19.25 -10.81
N ARG A 187 -0.48 -19.83 -11.77
CA ARG A 187 0.09 -20.74 -12.77
C ARG A 187 1.02 -20.03 -13.76
N LEU A 188 0.75 -18.79 -14.11
CA LEU A 188 1.66 -17.99 -14.94
C LEU A 188 2.96 -17.69 -14.19
N LEU A 189 2.91 -17.44 -12.88
CA LEU A 189 4.13 -17.21 -12.06
C LEU A 189 5.11 -18.38 -12.03
N SER A 190 4.67 -19.60 -12.35
CA SER A 190 5.56 -20.78 -12.41
C SER A 190 6.24 -20.96 -13.77
N LEU A 191 5.94 -20.11 -14.75
CA LEU A 191 6.47 -20.15 -16.12
C LEU A 191 7.37 -18.94 -16.39
N GLU A 192 8.35 -19.08 -17.28
CA GLU A 192 9.11 -17.93 -17.76
C GLU A 192 8.23 -17.02 -18.64
N PRO A 193 8.44 -15.69 -18.61
CA PRO A 193 9.47 -14.96 -17.85
C PRO A 193 9.11 -14.66 -16.38
N PHE A 194 7.89 -14.99 -15.95
CA PHE A 194 7.39 -14.59 -14.62
C PHE A 194 8.12 -15.31 -13.47
N ALA A 195 8.53 -16.55 -13.67
CA ALA A 195 9.32 -17.30 -12.69
C ALA A 195 10.65 -16.58 -12.34
N THR A 196 11.29 -15.98 -13.34
CA THR A 196 12.47 -15.11 -13.13
C THR A 196 12.06 -13.74 -12.58
N ALA A 197 10.98 -13.14 -13.08
CA ALA A 197 10.50 -11.83 -12.61
C ALA A 197 10.25 -11.81 -11.10
N VAL A 198 9.64 -12.85 -10.53
CA VAL A 198 9.35 -12.94 -9.08
C VAL A 198 10.62 -13.11 -8.21
N ARG A 199 11.81 -13.27 -8.81
CA ARG A 199 13.08 -13.21 -8.08
C ARG A 199 13.60 -11.78 -7.92
N ASN A 200 13.14 -10.85 -8.76
CA ASN A 200 13.39 -9.43 -8.59
C ASN A 200 12.32 -8.86 -7.64
N GLU A 201 12.76 -8.22 -6.57
CA GLU A 201 11.86 -7.70 -5.52
C GLU A 201 10.81 -6.73 -6.08
N ASN A 202 11.21 -5.75 -6.91
CA ASN A 202 10.28 -4.78 -7.48
C ASN A 202 9.23 -5.45 -8.36
N ALA A 203 9.65 -6.35 -9.25
CA ALA A 203 8.72 -7.08 -10.11
C ALA A 203 7.81 -8.02 -9.30
N ALA A 204 8.33 -8.66 -8.24
CA ALA A 204 7.53 -9.45 -7.33
C ALA A 204 6.47 -8.61 -6.61
N ARG A 205 6.82 -7.41 -6.12
CA ARG A 205 5.89 -6.46 -5.49
C ARG A 205 4.83 -5.97 -6.49
N ASN A 206 5.21 -5.67 -7.72
CA ASN A 206 4.27 -5.30 -8.78
C ASN A 206 3.27 -6.45 -9.03
N LEU A 207 3.76 -7.69 -9.18
CA LEU A 207 2.90 -8.86 -9.33
C LEU A 207 2.03 -9.11 -8.09
N ALA A 208 2.51 -8.83 -6.88
CA ALA A 208 1.72 -8.91 -5.66
C ALA A 208 0.54 -7.92 -5.68
N VAL A 209 0.78 -6.67 -6.09
CA VAL A 209 -0.28 -5.66 -6.30
C VAL A 209 -1.31 -6.19 -7.32
N LEU A 210 -0.87 -6.79 -8.43
CA LEU A 210 -1.81 -7.40 -9.39
C LEU A 210 -2.63 -8.53 -8.77
N SER A 211 -2.05 -9.36 -7.91
CA SER A 211 -2.77 -10.43 -7.21
C SER A 211 -3.86 -9.87 -6.28
N GLN A 212 -3.58 -8.76 -5.58
CA GLN A 212 -4.56 -8.05 -4.75
C GLN A 212 -5.69 -7.48 -5.61
N LEU A 213 -5.35 -6.84 -6.73
CA LEU A 213 -6.34 -6.29 -7.67
C LEU A 213 -7.22 -7.38 -8.28
N LEU A 214 -6.65 -8.53 -8.64
CA LEU A 214 -7.42 -9.69 -9.10
C LEU A 214 -8.36 -10.20 -8.02
N ASN A 215 -7.95 -10.20 -6.75
CA ASN A 215 -8.87 -10.55 -5.67
C ASN A 215 -10.02 -9.55 -5.57
N VAL A 216 -9.74 -8.24 -5.54
CA VAL A 216 -10.77 -7.18 -5.55
C VAL A 216 -11.74 -7.35 -6.71
N PHE A 217 -11.25 -7.64 -7.92
CA PHE A 217 -12.08 -7.93 -9.08
C PHE A 217 -13.01 -9.13 -8.84
N GLN A 218 -12.47 -10.25 -8.36
CA GLN A 218 -13.24 -11.47 -8.12
C GLN A 218 -14.32 -11.26 -7.06
N SER A 219 -14.01 -10.55 -5.98
CA SER A 219 -14.93 -10.25 -4.89
C SER A 219 -16.05 -9.31 -5.35
N TYR A 220 -15.68 -8.24 -6.05
CA TYR A 220 -16.62 -7.21 -6.49
C TYR A 220 -17.59 -7.69 -7.58
N TYR A 221 -17.10 -8.45 -8.56
CA TYR A 221 -17.94 -9.01 -9.63
C TYR A 221 -18.45 -10.44 -9.33
N HIS A 222 -18.16 -10.97 -8.14
CA HIS A 222 -18.57 -12.30 -7.67
C HIS A 222 -18.15 -13.48 -8.58
N TYR A 223 -16.95 -13.40 -9.16
CA TYR A 223 -16.38 -14.49 -9.99
C TYR A 223 -15.66 -15.54 -9.14
N THR A 224 -16.38 -16.60 -8.78
CA THR A 224 -15.85 -17.71 -7.97
C THR A 224 -15.16 -18.81 -8.77
N VAL A 225 -15.55 -18.99 -10.04
CA VAL A 225 -14.98 -19.93 -11.03
C VAL A 225 -15.32 -19.46 -12.45
N VAL A 226 -14.55 -19.88 -13.45
CA VAL A 226 -14.83 -19.64 -14.88
C VAL A 226 -15.85 -20.68 -15.38
N THR A 227 -16.96 -20.22 -15.95
CA THR A 227 -18.05 -21.06 -16.46
C THR A 227 -18.44 -20.66 -17.87
N TYR A 228 -19.14 -21.54 -18.59
CA TYR A 228 -19.67 -21.20 -19.92
C TYR A 228 -20.54 -19.93 -19.88
N ARG A 229 -21.40 -19.81 -18.86
CA ARG A 229 -22.36 -18.69 -18.74
C ARG A 229 -21.68 -17.36 -18.43
N ASN A 230 -20.54 -17.39 -17.73
CA ASN A 230 -19.90 -16.16 -17.25
C ASN A 230 -18.68 -15.73 -18.06
N ARG A 231 -18.09 -16.59 -18.91
CA ARG A 231 -16.81 -16.30 -19.59
C ARG A 231 -16.81 -15.00 -20.39
N GLU A 232 -17.91 -14.69 -21.08
CA GLU A 232 -18.02 -13.46 -21.87
C GLU A 232 -18.15 -12.22 -20.98
N PHE A 233 -19.00 -12.27 -19.96
CA PHE A 233 -19.14 -11.19 -18.99
C PHE A 233 -17.84 -10.95 -18.22
N LEU A 234 -17.15 -12.02 -17.83
CA LEU A 234 -15.87 -11.97 -17.13
C LEU A 234 -14.84 -11.25 -17.98
N ARG A 235 -14.74 -11.60 -19.27
CA ARG A 235 -13.89 -10.89 -20.23
C ARG A 235 -14.18 -9.39 -20.24
N PHE A 236 -15.44 -8.99 -20.42
CA PHE A 236 -15.79 -7.56 -20.53
C PHE A 236 -15.66 -6.81 -19.19
N HIS A 237 -16.02 -7.43 -18.07
CA HIS A 237 -15.83 -6.83 -16.75
C HIS A 237 -14.36 -6.66 -16.42
N LEU A 238 -13.50 -7.64 -16.76
CA LEU A 238 -12.07 -7.55 -16.51
C LEU A 238 -11.44 -6.42 -17.33
N PHE A 239 -11.69 -6.37 -18.64
CA PHE A 239 -10.99 -5.43 -19.53
C PHE A 239 -11.71 -4.08 -19.69
N ASN A 240 -12.99 -4.08 -20.07
CA ASN A 240 -13.70 -2.85 -20.42
C ASN A 240 -14.12 -2.04 -19.18
N SER A 241 -14.24 -2.71 -18.03
CA SER A 241 -14.60 -2.08 -16.75
C SER A 241 -13.38 -1.94 -15.83
N PHE A 242 -12.90 -3.04 -15.25
CA PHE A 242 -11.93 -3.03 -14.16
C PHE A 242 -10.55 -2.53 -14.59
N LEU A 243 -9.87 -3.23 -15.52
CA LEU A 243 -8.53 -2.86 -15.97
C LEU A 243 -8.52 -1.53 -16.70
N ARG A 244 -9.57 -1.18 -17.47
CA ARG A 244 -9.68 0.15 -18.08
C ARG A 244 -9.68 1.25 -17.02
N LEU A 245 -10.53 1.15 -15.99
CA LEU A 245 -10.57 2.17 -14.92
C LEU A 245 -9.23 2.31 -14.21
N LEU A 246 -8.55 1.18 -13.98
CA LEU A 246 -7.24 1.16 -13.35
C LEU A 246 -6.14 1.75 -14.24
N HIS A 247 -6.15 1.45 -15.54
CA HIS A 247 -5.22 1.98 -16.52
C HIS A 247 -5.41 3.49 -16.70
N ASP A 248 -6.64 3.95 -16.88
CA ASP A 248 -6.97 5.39 -17.01
C ASP A 248 -6.63 6.18 -15.75
N GLY A 249 -6.92 5.59 -14.58
CA GLY A 249 -6.66 6.20 -13.28
C GLY A 249 -5.18 6.22 -12.92
N GLY A 250 -4.43 5.21 -13.37
CA GLY A 250 -3.07 4.91 -12.97
C GLY A 250 -2.96 4.42 -11.52
N ILE A 251 -2.03 3.50 -11.28
CA ILE A 251 -1.81 2.87 -9.97
C ILE A 251 -0.45 3.32 -9.43
N ASN A 252 -0.37 3.64 -8.14
CA ASN A 252 0.91 3.89 -7.50
C ASN A 252 1.66 2.57 -7.32
N GLU A 253 2.98 2.60 -7.52
CA GLU A 253 3.84 1.46 -7.26
C GLU A 253 4.03 1.26 -5.75
N TYR A 254 4.54 0.08 -5.39
CA TYR A 254 4.77 -0.29 -4.01
C TYR A 254 5.76 0.67 -3.32
N GLU A 255 5.38 1.14 -2.14
CA GLU A 255 6.22 1.92 -1.24
C GLU A 255 6.46 1.07 0.00
N ASP A 256 7.73 0.72 0.27
CA ASP A 256 8.10 0.02 1.51
C ASP A 256 7.78 0.95 2.70
N PRO A 257 6.83 0.58 3.58
CA PRO A 257 6.48 1.39 4.74
C PRO A 257 7.64 1.55 5.73
N ASP A 258 8.53 0.57 5.79
CA ASP A 258 9.68 0.54 6.70
C ASP A 258 10.91 1.23 6.11
N GLN A 259 11.02 1.25 4.78
CA GLN A 259 12.04 1.99 4.04
C GLN A 259 11.46 2.93 2.97
N PRO A 260 10.68 3.96 3.40
CA PRO A 260 9.97 4.82 2.45
C PRO A 260 10.88 5.72 1.58
N PHE A 261 12.18 5.77 1.89
CA PHE A 261 13.18 6.56 1.16
C PHE A 261 14.46 5.73 1.00
N PRO A 262 14.52 4.86 -0.02
CA PRO A 262 15.64 3.94 -0.18
C PRO A 262 16.95 4.70 -0.45
N LYS A 263 18.05 4.20 0.15
CA LYS A 263 19.40 4.71 -0.10
C LYS A 263 19.79 4.49 -1.57
N GLY A 264 20.61 5.38 -2.12
CA GLY A 264 21.10 5.32 -3.49
C GLY A 264 20.13 5.88 -4.55
N TYR A 265 18.97 6.41 -4.14
CA TYR A 265 17.98 7.00 -5.04
C TYR A 265 17.75 8.48 -4.73
N VAL A 266 17.63 9.32 -5.77
CA VAL A 266 17.06 10.66 -5.64
C VAL A 266 15.57 10.55 -5.39
N GLN A 267 15.06 11.25 -4.40
CA GLN A 267 13.67 11.14 -3.99
C GLN A 267 12.80 12.09 -4.82
N VAL A 268 11.89 11.57 -5.65
CA VAL A 268 10.99 12.40 -6.48
C VAL A 268 9.58 12.26 -5.94
N MET A 269 9.02 13.36 -5.43
CA MET A 269 7.71 13.34 -4.77
C MET A 269 6.95 14.65 -4.92
N THR A 270 5.65 14.61 -4.63
CA THR A 270 4.85 15.84 -4.61
C THR A 270 5.20 16.69 -3.38
N ILE A 271 4.99 18.00 -3.48
CA ILE A 271 5.15 18.91 -2.34
C ILE A 271 4.28 18.49 -1.15
N HIS A 272 3.09 17.92 -1.40
CA HIS A 272 2.21 17.41 -0.36
C HIS A 272 2.81 16.21 0.38
N GLN A 273 3.44 15.27 -0.34
CA GLN A 273 4.12 14.11 0.24
C GLN A 273 5.31 14.51 1.12
N ALA A 274 5.99 15.61 0.78
CA ALA A 274 7.14 16.08 1.54
C ALA A 274 6.79 16.71 2.89
N LYS A 275 5.51 16.92 3.22
CA LYS A 275 5.09 17.57 4.46
C LYS A 275 5.54 16.77 5.68
N GLY A 276 6.35 17.40 6.54
CA GLY A 276 6.92 16.77 7.73
C GLY A 276 8.25 16.06 7.49
N LEU A 277 8.71 15.98 6.23
CA LEU A 277 10.02 15.44 5.87
C LEU A 277 11.04 16.57 5.71
N GLU A 278 12.31 16.22 5.80
CA GLU A 278 13.42 17.15 5.58
C GLU A 278 14.54 16.43 4.83
N PHE A 279 15.21 17.16 3.95
CA PHE A 279 16.32 16.65 3.16
C PHE A 279 17.46 17.67 3.15
N PRO A 280 18.73 17.24 3.15
CA PRO A 280 19.86 18.14 2.98
C PRO A 280 19.72 19.07 1.77
N VAL A 281 19.31 18.50 0.63
CA VAL A 281 19.13 19.24 -0.62
C VAL A 281 17.71 19.06 -1.12
N VAL A 282 16.99 20.16 -1.35
CA VAL A 282 15.64 20.15 -1.91
C VAL A 282 15.60 20.99 -3.16
N VAL A 283 15.13 20.38 -4.25
CA VAL A 283 14.87 21.03 -5.54
C VAL A 283 13.36 21.19 -5.69
N VAL A 284 12.89 22.40 -5.95
CA VAL A 284 11.46 22.72 -6.07
C VAL A 284 11.17 23.19 -7.49
N GLY A 285 10.38 22.42 -8.22
CA GLY A 285 9.90 22.77 -9.55
C GLY A 285 8.48 23.33 -9.53
N SER A 286 7.81 23.31 -10.69
CA SER A 286 6.40 23.70 -10.85
C SER A 286 6.07 25.17 -10.52
N LEU A 287 7.07 26.06 -10.55
CA LEU A 287 6.89 27.47 -10.21
C LEU A 287 6.03 28.22 -11.25
N SER A 288 6.02 27.78 -12.50
CA SER A 288 5.16 28.28 -13.59
C SER A 288 3.78 27.60 -13.66
N ALA A 289 3.59 26.47 -12.98
CA ALA A 289 2.37 25.65 -13.09
C ALA A 289 1.12 26.44 -12.74
N GLN A 290 0.01 26.23 -13.44
CA GLN A 290 -1.28 26.81 -13.07
C GLN A 290 -1.99 25.84 -12.12
N LEU A 291 -2.24 26.28 -10.88
CA LEU A 291 -2.96 25.51 -9.87
C LEU A 291 -4.33 26.14 -9.66
N SER A 292 -5.39 25.34 -9.63
CA SER A 292 -6.75 25.76 -9.33
C SER A 292 -7.20 25.14 -8.00
N SER A 293 -8.01 25.88 -7.23
CA SER A 293 -8.73 25.34 -6.09
C SER A 293 -10.17 25.04 -6.52
N PRO A 294 -10.76 23.88 -6.16
CA PRO A 294 -12.13 23.52 -6.54
C PRO A 294 -13.14 24.36 -5.74
N LYS A 295 -13.54 25.52 -6.29
CA LYS A 295 -14.45 26.46 -5.63
C LYS A 295 -15.93 26.03 -5.68
N GLN A 296 -16.28 25.12 -6.59
CA GLN A 296 -17.66 24.72 -6.81
C GLN A 296 -18.27 24.01 -5.59
N ILE A 297 -17.51 23.13 -4.95
CA ILE A 297 -17.96 22.43 -3.74
C ILE A 297 -18.25 23.42 -2.62
N ASP A 298 -17.36 24.40 -2.41
CA ASP A 298 -17.55 25.44 -1.39
C ASP A 298 -18.77 26.33 -1.70
N ARG A 299 -19.05 26.61 -2.98
CA ARG A 299 -20.24 27.38 -3.40
C ARG A 299 -21.54 26.60 -3.20
N GLU A 300 -21.56 25.32 -3.52
CA GLU A 300 -22.76 24.47 -3.45
C GLU A 300 -23.07 24.05 -2.01
N LEU A 301 -22.04 23.72 -1.23
CA LEU A 301 -22.18 23.19 0.13
C LEU A 301 -21.96 24.22 1.23
N GLY A 302 -21.55 25.45 0.88
CA GLY A 302 -21.16 26.47 1.85
C GLY A 302 -22.25 26.81 2.88
N SER A 303 -23.53 26.71 2.52
CA SER A 303 -24.66 26.92 3.44
C SER A 303 -24.75 25.86 4.54
N PHE A 304 -24.18 24.68 4.32
CA PHE A 304 -24.11 23.58 5.30
C PHE A 304 -22.86 23.65 6.18
N TYR A 305 -21.94 24.57 5.92
CA TYR A 305 -20.73 24.71 6.73
C TYR A 305 -21.02 25.41 8.05
N HIS A 306 -20.67 24.78 9.17
CA HIS A 306 -20.77 25.41 10.49
C HIS A 306 -19.72 26.50 10.74
N ARG A 307 -18.73 26.63 9.85
CA ARG A 307 -17.64 27.62 9.94
C ARG A 307 -17.78 28.65 8.84
N ILE A 308 -17.71 29.92 9.21
CA ILE A 308 -17.70 31.04 8.26
C ILE A 308 -16.41 30.95 7.41
N PRO A 309 -16.48 31.16 6.09
CA PRO A 309 -15.29 31.24 5.24
C PRO A 309 -14.28 32.24 5.79
N PHE A 310 -13.05 31.79 6.01
CA PHE A 310 -11.99 32.63 6.55
C PHE A 310 -11.31 33.48 5.49
N GLU A 311 -11.03 32.92 4.30
CA GLU A 311 -10.37 33.61 3.19
C GLU A 311 -11.38 34.00 2.11
N PRO A 312 -11.25 35.18 1.46
CA PRO A 312 -12.05 35.55 0.30
C PRO A 312 -11.87 34.57 -0.85
N GLU A 313 -12.96 34.20 -1.51
CA GLU A 313 -13.00 33.15 -2.54
C GLU A 313 -12.05 33.44 -3.73
N ASP A 314 -11.91 34.70 -4.11
CA ASP A 314 -10.98 35.16 -5.15
C ASP A 314 -9.50 34.97 -4.75
N ARG A 315 -9.21 34.98 -3.45
CA ARG A 315 -7.85 34.83 -2.89
C ARG A 315 -7.49 33.41 -2.50
N VAL A 316 -8.45 32.51 -2.27
CA VAL A 316 -8.22 31.10 -1.84
C VAL A 316 -7.14 30.41 -2.69
N THR A 317 -7.22 30.51 -4.01
CA THR A 317 -6.25 29.84 -4.91
C THR A 317 -4.82 30.35 -4.74
N LEU A 318 -4.63 31.66 -4.56
CA LEU A 318 -3.32 32.22 -4.27
C LEU A 318 -2.84 31.80 -2.87
N SER A 319 -3.74 31.84 -1.88
CA SER A 319 -3.46 31.44 -0.49
C SER A 319 -3.04 29.98 -0.37
N ASP A 320 -3.74 29.06 -1.04
CA ASP A 320 -3.39 27.63 -1.12
C ASP A 320 -2.02 27.44 -1.78
N ARG A 321 -1.78 28.11 -2.91
CA ARG A 321 -0.52 28.02 -3.64
C ARG A 321 0.67 28.50 -2.81
N MET A 322 0.53 29.63 -2.13
CA MET A 322 1.58 30.18 -1.28
C MET A 322 1.84 29.27 -0.07
N ARG A 323 0.79 28.68 0.53
CA ARG A 323 0.94 27.65 1.58
C ARG A 323 1.68 26.41 1.08
N LEU A 324 1.34 25.94 -0.13
CA LEU A 324 2.00 24.79 -0.75
C LEU A 324 3.50 25.04 -0.91
N HIS A 325 3.89 26.18 -1.49
CA HIS A 325 5.31 26.49 -1.70
C HIS A 325 6.04 26.83 -0.39
N TYR A 326 5.35 27.37 0.62
CA TYR A 326 5.92 27.50 1.96
C TYR A 326 6.28 26.13 2.56
N VAL A 327 5.45 25.10 2.33
CA VAL A 327 5.81 23.73 2.71
C VAL A 327 7.09 23.33 1.97
N ALA A 328 7.14 23.48 0.64
CA ALA A 328 8.32 23.12 -0.16
C ALA A 328 9.61 23.83 0.30
N PHE A 329 9.56 25.15 0.51
CA PHE A 329 10.73 25.97 0.87
C PHE A 329 11.19 25.77 2.32
N SER A 330 10.42 25.07 3.15
CA SER A 330 10.80 24.70 4.52
C SER A 330 11.26 23.26 4.67
N ARG A 331 11.37 22.49 3.57
CA ARG A 331 11.93 21.14 3.58
C ARG A 331 13.48 21.06 3.52
N PRO A 332 14.22 22.01 2.90
CA PRO A 332 15.68 21.90 2.83
C PRO A 332 16.34 22.18 4.17
N GLN A 333 17.32 21.36 4.53
CA GLN A 333 18.17 21.59 5.70
C GLN A 333 19.42 22.42 5.36
N LYS A 334 19.93 22.30 4.12
CA LYS A 334 21.22 22.89 3.72
C LYS A 334 21.17 23.66 2.40
N VAL A 335 20.49 23.13 1.38
CA VAL A 335 20.40 23.76 0.05
C VAL A 335 18.97 23.74 -0.48
N LEU A 336 18.46 24.92 -0.85
CA LEU A 336 17.23 25.08 -1.62
C LEU A 336 17.57 25.41 -3.08
N VAL A 337 17.03 24.63 -4.00
CA VAL A 337 17.18 24.86 -5.44
C VAL A 337 15.79 25.14 -6.02
N LEU A 338 15.63 26.26 -6.72
CA LEU A 338 14.42 26.56 -7.46
C LEU A 338 14.63 26.24 -8.94
N THR A 339 13.80 25.39 -9.55
CA THR A 339 13.97 24.98 -10.96
C THR A 339 12.78 25.41 -11.82
N ALA A 340 13.07 25.94 -13.02
CA ALA A 340 12.08 26.26 -14.04
C ALA A 340 12.71 26.33 -15.45
N HIS A 341 11.93 26.00 -16.49
CA HIS A 341 12.21 26.36 -17.90
C HIS A 341 11.25 27.44 -18.44
N GLU A 342 10.09 27.60 -17.80
CA GLU A 342 9.14 28.67 -18.08
C GLU A 342 9.21 29.75 -17.01
N ALA A 343 8.79 30.97 -17.36
CA ALA A 343 8.74 32.08 -16.41
C ALA A 343 7.90 31.70 -15.16
N PRO A 344 8.48 31.74 -13.95
CA PRO A 344 7.73 31.54 -12.72
C PRO A 344 6.60 32.54 -12.60
N LYS A 345 5.55 32.19 -11.86
CA LYS A 345 4.47 33.16 -11.61
C LYS A 345 4.98 34.44 -10.93
N PRO A 346 4.37 35.62 -11.17
CA PRO A 346 4.86 36.90 -10.68
C PRO A 346 5.11 36.99 -9.17
N HIS A 347 4.33 36.28 -8.35
CA HIS A 347 4.50 36.26 -6.89
C HIS A 347 5.81 35.60 -6.43
N PHE A 348 6.51 34.86 -7.30
CA PHE A 348 7.84 34.33 -7.04
C PHE A 348 8.99 35.24 -7.50
N ALA A 349 8.70 36.34 -8.21
CA ALA A 349 9.75 37.19 -8.81
C ALA A 349 10.78 37.69 -7.78
N SER A 350 10.32 38.14 -6.60
CA SER A 350 11.17 38.60 -5.50
C SER A 350 12.15 37.54 -4.98
N ILE A 351 11.79 36.26 -5.09
CA ILE A 351 12.64 35.15 -4.66
C ILE A 351 13.51 34.67 -5.82
N TRP A 352 12.97 34.66 -7.04
CA TRP A 352 13.61 34.07 -8.21
C TRP A 352 14.70 34.95 -8.86
N GLN A 353 14.42 36.25 -9.05
CA GLN A 353 15.22 37.11 -9.93
C GLN A 353 16.66 37.39 -9.43
N ALA A 354 16.88 37.30 -8.11
CA ALA A 354 18.17 37.61 -7.50
C ALA A 354 19.01 36.36 -7.18
N LEU A 355 18.55 35.16 -7.56
CA LEU A 355 19.26 33.93 -7.18
C LEU A 355 20.46 33.66 -8.08
N PRO A 356 21.59 33.23 -7.51
CA PRO A 356 22.68 32.69 -8.30
C PRO A 356 22.20 31.46 -9.09
N GLN A 357 22.66 31.34 -10.33
CA GLN A 357 22.14 30.39 -11.30
C GLN A 357 23.12 29.24 -11.49
N TRP A 358 22.65 27.99 -11.41
CA TRP A 358 23.45 26.80 -11.70
C TRP A 358 23.61 26.57 -13.21
N PRO A 359 24.85 26.43 -13.75
CA PRO A 359 26.09 26.08 -13.04
C PRO A 359 27.07 27.23 -12.82
N TYR A 360 26.65 28.49 -12.79
CA TYR A 360 27.53 29.66 -12.63
C TYR A 360 27.63 30.18 -11.18
N VAL A 361 27.28 29.35 -10.21
CA VAL A 361 27.41 29.65 -8.77
C VAL A 361 28.87 29.51 -8.31
N GLU A 362 29.21 29.97 -7.11
CA GLU A 362 30.49 29.74 -6.45
C GLU A 362 30.67 28.24 -6.10
N LYS A 363 31.07 27.44 -7.10
CA LYS A 363 31.14 25.97 -7.01
C LYS A 363 32.13 25.51 -5.96
N GLU A 364 33.23 26.22 -5.77
CA GLU A 364 34.28 25.88 -4.82
C GLU A 364 33.73 25.92 -3.39
N LEU A 365 32.91 26.94 -3.06
CA LEU A 365 32.26 27.06 -1.75
C LEU A 365 31.21 25.98 -1.54
N LEU A 366 30.43 25.64 -2.56
CA LEU A 366 29.46 24.55 -2.50
C LEU A 366 30.15 23.18 -2.36
N ALA A 367 31.22 22.95 -3.11
CA ALA A 367 32.04 21.74 -3.07
C ALA A 367 32.81 21.58 -1.77
N ALA A 368 33.05 22.65 -1.01
CA ALA A 368 33.67 22.60 0.31
C ALA A 368 32.71 22.08 1.40
N GLN A 369 31.39 22.06 1.14
CA GLN A 369 30.41 21.61 2.12
C GLN A 369 30.42 20.08 2.27
N ARG A 370 30.02 19.58 3.44
CA ARG A 370 29.84 18.14 3.72
C ARG A 370 28.55 17.92 4.47
N PHE A 371 27.57 17.28 3.84
CA PHE A 371 26.27 17.00 4.44
C PHE A 371 26.21 15.56 4.91
N ALA A 372 26.22 15.37 6.23
CA ALA A 372 26.17 14.06 6.84
C ALA A 372 24.85 13.34 6.53
N LEU A 373 24.93 12.05 6.20
CA LEU A 373 23.75 11.19 6.11
C LEU A 373 23.22 10.94 7.53
N ARG A 374 21.97 11.33 7.79
CA ARG A 374 21.31 11.01 9.05
C ARG A 374 20.63 9.65 8.94
N GLU A 375 21.00 8.72 9.81
CA GLU A 375 20.27 7.48 9.95
C GLU A 375 18.89 7.75 10.56
N ARG A 376 17.85 7.26 9.88
CA ARG A 376 16.51 7.24 10.42
C ARG A 376 16.40 6.04 11.36
N MET A 377 15.72 6.20 12.49
CA MET A 377 15.45 5.07 13.38
C MET A 377 14.70 3.99 12.60
N LEU A 378 15.26 2.79 12.55
CA LEU A 378 14.60 1.64 11.94
C LEU A 378 13.35 1.30 12.75
N VAL A 379 12.23 1.12 12.06
CA VAL A 379 10.99 0.65 12.68
C VAL A 379 11.20 -0.82 13.07
N LYS A 380 10.83 -1.18 14.30
CA LYS A 380 10.92 -2.57 14.77
C LYS A 380 9.85 -3.41 14.05
N GLN A 381 10.28 -4.48 13.40
CA GLN A 381 9.39 -5.42 12.75
C GLN A 381 8.52 -6.16 13.77
N THR A 382 7.29 -6.47 13.38
CA THR A 382 6.32 -7.17 14.23
C THR A 382 6.09 -8.59 13.71
N TYR A 383 6.23 -9.58 14.59
CA TYR A 383 6.07 -11.00 14.25
C TYR A 383 5.05 -11.69 15.15
N SER A 384 4.18 -12.48 14.52
CA SER A 384 3.20 -13.34 15.17
C SER A 384 3.57 -14.81 15.04
N PHE A 385 3.12 -15.65 15.98
CA PHE A 385 3.41 -17.09 15.91
C PHE A 385 2.71 -17.75 14.71
N THR A 386 1.40 -17.57 14.61
CA THR A 386 0.57 -18.21 13.58
C THR A 386 0.70 -17.57 12.21
N GLY A 387 0.92 -16.25 12.16
CA GLY A 387 1.03 -15.50 10.90
C GLY A 387 2.45 -15.41 10.35
N ASP A 388 3.48 -15.61 11.18
CA ASP A 388 4.87 -15.45 10.74
C ASP A 388 5.74 -16.67 11.01
N LEU A 389 5.98 -17.00 12.28
CA LEU A 389 6.90 -18.07 12.67
C LEU A 389 6.51 -19.41 12.05
N LYS A 390 5.25 -19.83 12.23
CA LYS A 390 4.78 -21.13 11.75
C LYS A 390 4.76 -21.22 10.22
N ILE A 391 4.38 -20.13 9.54
CA ILE A 391 4.37 -20.08 8.08
C ILE A 391 5.81 -20.19 7.55
N TYR A 392 6.75 -19.48 8.18
CA TYR A 392 8.16 -19.53 7.80
C TYR A 392 8.76 -20.92 8.00
N GLU A 393 8.51 -21.55 9.15
CA GLU A 393 8.95 -22.92 9.43
C GLU A 393 8.36 -23.94 8.46
N THR A 394 7.12 -23.73 8.01
CA THR A 394 6.45 -24.62 7.05
C THR A 394 7.04 -24.46 5.65
N CYS A 395 7.18 -23.23 5.19
CA CYS A 395 7.77 -22.91 3.89
C CYS A 395 8.25 -21.44 3.84
N PRO A 396 9.57 -21.18 3.86
CA PRO A 396 10.11 -19.82 3.76
C PRO A 396 9.68 -19.09 2.48
N ARG A 397 9.50 -19.82 1.36
CA ARG A 397 9.02 -19.26 0.10
C ARG A 397 7.55 -18.84 0.17
N GLN A 398 6.73 -19.59 0.91
CA GLN A 398 5.34 -19.23 1.17
C GLN A 398 5.27 -17.96 2.05
N TYR A 399 6.09 -17.90 3.10
CA TYR A 399 6.22 -16.71 3.94
C TYR A 399 6.60 -15.48 3.12
N GLN A 400 7.62 -15.61 2.26
CA GLN A 400 8.04 -14.52 1.37
C GLN A 400 6.90 -14.02 0.47
N PHE A 401 6.10 -14.90 -0.12
CA PHE A 401 4.99 -14.45 -0.96
C PHE A 401 3.90 -13.74 -0.18
N PHE A 402 3.42 -14.34 0.90
CA PHE A 402 2.19 -13.89 1.56
C PHE A 402 2.42 -12.86 2.67
N ARG A 403 3.62 -12.82 3.26
CA ARG A 403 3.95 -11.95 4.40
C ARG A 403 4.97 -10.90 4.03
N GLU A 404 6.02 -11.27 3.29
CA GLU A 404 7.02 -10.30 2.87
C GLU A 404 6.50 -9.46 1.71
N TYR A 405 5.97 -10.08 0.64
CA TYR A 405 5.51 -9.41 -0.59
C TYR A 405 4.03 -9.07 -0.66
N ASP A 406 3.21 -9.56 0.28
CA ASP A 406 1.75 -9.33 0.33
C ASP A 406 0.96 -9.85 -0.88
N PHE A 407 1.38 -10.97 -1.48
CA PHE A 407 0.55 -11.66 -2.48
C PHE A 407 -0.79 -12.07 -1.85
N THR A 408 -1.89 -11.97 -2.60
CA THR A 408 -3.21 -12.41 -2.12
C THR A 408 -3.55 -13.81 -2.62
N PRO A 409 -3.73 -14.81 -1.73
CA PRO A 409 -3.99 -16.18 -2.13
C PRO A 409 -5.26 -16.28 -2.98
N SER A 410 -5.21 -17.04 -4.08
CA SER A 410 -6.37 -17.24 -4.98
C SER A 410 -7.60 -17.81 -4.25
N ARG A 411 -7.34 -18.65 -3.25
CA ARG A 411 -8.34 -19.21 -2.35
C ARG A 411 -7.87 -18.92 -0.94
N SER A 412 -8.52 -17.98 -0.26
CA SER A 412 -8.29 -17.78 1.16
C SER A 412 -8.67 -19.05 1.92
N ALA A 413 -7.76 -19.56 2.74
CA ALA A 413 -8.00 -20.67 3.66
C ALA A 413 -8.83 -20.25 4.88
N VAL A 414 -9.43 -19.06 4.85
CA VAL A 414 -10.37 -18.63 5.89
C VAL A 414 -11.63 -19.49 5.77
N ILE A 415 -11.73 -20.46 6.67
CA ILE A 415 -12.88 -21.35 6.77
C ILE A 415 -14.01 -20.54 7.42
N PHE A 416 -15.00 -20.15 6.62
CA PHE A 416 -16.22 -19.45 7.07
C PHE A 416 -16.82 -20.10 8.33
N PHE A 417 -16.82 -21.44 8.38
CA PHE A 417 -17.23 -22.23 9.54
C PHE A 417 -16.48 -21.83 10.82
N GLY A 418 -15.15 -21.79 10.77
CA GLY A 418 -14.31 -21.50 11.94
C GLY A 418 -14.53 -20.09 12.46
N LEU A 419 -14.53 -19.10 11.55
CA LEU A 419 -14.80 -17.71 11.91
C LEU A 419 -16.18 -17.52 12.55
N LEU A 420 -17.21 -18.16 11.98
CA LEU A 420 -18.57 -18.07 12.49
C LEU A 420 -18.66 -18.58 13.94
N VAL A 421 -18.04 -19.72 14.22
CA VAL A 421 -18.01 -20.28 15.59
C VAL A 421 -17.22 -19.37 16.53
N HIS A 422 -15.98 -18.97 16.17
CA HIS A 422 -15.14 -18.11 17.01
C HIS A 422 -15.82 -16.77 17.34
N GLN A 423 -16.30 -16.04 16.33
CA GLN A 423 -16.93 -14.73 16.53
C GLN A 423 -18.22 -14.81 17.34
N THR A 424 -18.98 -15.91 17.19
CA THR A 424 -20.19 -16.11 18.00
C THR A 424 -19.82 -16.39 19.46
N ILE A 425 -18.79 -17.21 19.72
CA ILE A 425 -18.29 -17.48 21.08
C ILE A 425 -17.71 -16.22 21.71
N GLU A 426 -16.97 -15.40 20.96
CA GLU A 426 -16.46 -14.10 21.41
C GLU A 426 -17.60 -13.20 21.91
N GLU A 427 -18.68 -13.07 21.14
CA GLU A 427 -19.81 -12.22 21.51
C GLU A 427 -20.56 -12.75 22.75
N ILE A 428 -20.64 -14.08 22.91
CA ILE A 428 -21.13 -14.72 24.14
C ILE A 428 -20.28 -14.30 25.35
N HIS A 429 -18.95 -14.39 25.25
CA HIS A 429 -18.03 -13.99 26.33
C HIS A 429 -18.10 -12.51 26.64
N ARG A 430 -18.24 -11.65 25.61
CA ARG A 430 -18.42 -10.21 25.81
C ARG A 430 -19.67 -9.90 26.63
N ILE A 431 -20.78 -10.60 26.36
CA ILE A 431 -22.02 -10.48 27.14
C ILE A 431 -21.85 -11.04 28.56
N ALA A 432 -21.06 -12.10 28.74
CA ALA A 432 -20.74 -12.65 30.05
C ALA A 432 -19.92 -11.65 30.90
N LEU A 433 -18.89 -11.03 30.32
CA LEU A 433 -18.05 -10.00 30.93
C LEU A 433 -18.84 -8.74 31.34
N ASP A 434 -19.87 -8.39 30.56
CA ASP A 434 -20.83 -7.33 30.89
C ASP A 434 -21.74 -7.66 32.10
N GLY A 435 -21.60 -8.84 32.71
CA GLY A 435 -22.44 -9.32 33.81
C GLY A 435 -23.84 -9.77 33.36
N LYS A 436 -24.06 -9.96 32.05
CA LYS A 436 -25.36 -10.27 31.45
C LYS A 436 -25.49 -11.74 31.06
N LEU A 437 -24.69 -12.64 31.65
CA LEU A 437 -24.72 -14.08 31.36
C LEU A 437 -26.12 -14.69 31.49
N HIS A 438 -26.89 -14.30 32.51
CA HIS A 438 -28.28 -14.74 32.74
C HIS A 438 -29.26 -14.40 31.62
N THR A 439 -28.87 -13.51 30.71
CA THR A 439 -29.70 -13.07 29.57
C THR A 439 -29.44 -13.86 28.29
N LEU A 440 -28.48 -14.79 28.31
CA LEU A 440 -28.15 -15.68 27.21
C LEU A 440 -28.99 -16.96 27.31
N ASP A 441 -29.95 -17.10 26.41
CA ASP A 441 -30.71 -18.32 26.14
C ASP A 441 -30.45 -18.79 24.70
N GLU A 442 -30.92 -19.98 24.36
CA GLU A 442 -30.77 -20.54 23.01
C GLU A 442 -31.32 -19.58 21.93
N SER A 443 -32.45 -18.92 22.21
CA SER A 443 -33.06 -17.97 21.27
C SER A 443 -32.16 -16.77 20.98
N ARG A 444 -31.48 -16.24 22.00
CA ARG A 444 -30.57 -15.11 21.85
C ARG A 444 -29.26 -15.53 21.21
N ILE A 445 -28.71 -16.69 21.58
CA ILE A 445 -27.49 -17.22 20.96
C ILE A 445 -27.74 -17.45 19.46
N LEU A 446 -28.90 -18.00 19.08
CA LEU A 446 -29.29 -18.13 17.68
C LEU A 446 -29.35 -16.77 16.96
N ARG A 447 -29.91 -15.73 17.60
CA ARG A 447 -29.91 -14.37 17.02
C ARG A 447 -28.49 -13.82 16.84
N LEU A 448 -27.59 -14.04 17.81
CA LEU A 448 -26.18 -13.63 17.70
C LEU A 448 -25.51 -14.36 16.54
N PHE A 449 -25.65 -15.68 16.48
CA PHE A 449 -25.12 -16.52 15.42
C PHE A 449 -25.61 -16.09 14.03
N ASP A 450 -26.91 -15.83 13.88
CA ASP A 450 -27.50 -15.39 12.60
C ASP A 450 -27.05 -13.98 12.19
N ASN A 451 -26.82 -13.09 13.16
CA ASN A 451 -26.23 -11.78 12.89
C ASN A 451 -24.78 -11.92 12.40
N THR A 452 -23.98 -12.74 13.08
CA THR A 452 -22.59 -13.05 12.70
C THR A 452 -22.54 -13.69 11.31
N PHE A 453 -23.41 -14.66 11.03
CA PHE A 453 -23.52 -15.29 9.72
C PHE A 453 -23.79 -14.27 8.61
N ARG A 454 -24.79 -13.39 8.82
CA ARG A 454 -25.11 -12.33 7.85
C ARG A 454 -23.95 -11.36 7.64
N PHE A 455 -23.23 -11.00 8.71
CA PHE A 455 -22.05 -10.14 8.62
C PHE A 455 -20.92 -10.80 7.81
N LEU A 456 -20.64 -12.08 8.06
CA LEU A 456 -19.64 -12.84 7.32
C LEU A 456 -20.02 -13.05 5.85
N CYS A 457 -21.31 -13.23 5.53
CA CYS A 457 -21.79 -13.30 4.14
C CYS A 457 -21.63 -11.99 3.37
N MET A 458 -21.59 -10.85 4.06
CA MET A 458 -21.26 -9.56 3.45
C MET A 458 -19.75 -9.33 3.30
N SER A 459 -18.94 -10.22 3.88
CA SER A 459 -17.47 -10.20 3.77
C SER A 459 -17.01 -11.09 2.61
N ASP A 460 -15.73 -10.99 2.22
CA ASP A 460 -15.13 -11.76 1.11
C ASP A 460 -14.88 -13.25 1.44
N VAL A 461 -15.83 -13.89 2.15
CA VAL A 461 -15.71 -15.27 2.61
C VAL A 461 -16.87 -16.09 2.05
N ARG A 462 -16.56 -17.21 1.39
CA ARG A 462 -17.59 -18.08 0.80
C ARG A 462 -18.49 -18.65 1.91
N PRO A 463 -19.82 -18.44 1.85
CA PRO A 463 -20.74 -19.00 2.83
C PRO A 463 -20.71 -20.52 2.84
N ILE A 464 -20.92 -21.08 4.04
CA ILE A 464 -21.17 -22.52 4.21
C ILE A 464 -22.62 -22.87 3.84
N GLY A 465 -22.84 -24.10 3.39
CA GLY A 465 -24.19 -24.62 3.16
C GLY A 465 -24.93 -24.91 4.47
N ASP A 466 -26.23 -25.13 4.38
CA ASP A 466 -27.13 -25.27 5.55
C ASP A 466 -26.68 -26.35 6.53
N ALA A 467 -26.30 -27.54 6.05
CA ALA A 467 -25.82 -28.63 6.92
C ALA A 467 -24.58 -28.24 7.75
N ALA A 468 -23.66 -27.48 7.17
CA ALA A 468 -22.47 -27.00 7.86
C ALA A 468 -22.79 -25.83 8.81
N ARG A 469 -23.79 -25.00 8.48
CA ARG A 469 -24.30 -23.95 9.35
C ARG A 469 -24.93 -24.55 10.61
N ASP A 470 -25.76 -25.58 10.46
CA ASP A 470 -26.38 -26.28 11.58
C ASP A 470 -25.32 -26.94 12.49
N ALA A 471 -24.31 -27.56 11.89
CA ALA A 471 -23.18 -28.13 12.63
C ALA A 471 -22.37 -27.06 13.39
N ALA A 472 -22.14 -25.89 12.79
CA ALA A 472 -21.47 -24.77 13.45
C ALA A 472 -22.29 -24.24 14.65
N PHE A 473 -23.60 -24.10 14.48
CA PHE A 473 -24.49 -23.67 15.58
C PHE A 473 -24.48 -24.69 16.73
N LEU A 474 -24.55 -25.98 16.40
CA LEU A 474 -24.45 -27.05 17.39
C LEU A 474 -23.12 -26.99 18.17
N GLN A 475 -22.01 -26.67 17.50
CA GLN A 475 -20.70 -26.52 18.16
C GLN A 475 -20.68 -25.33 19.14
N VAL A 476 -21.29 -24.20 18.77
CA VAL A 476 -21.45 -23.04 19.67
C VAL A 476 -22.31 -23.40 20.88
N MET A 477 -23.44 -24.07 20.67
CA MET A 477 -24.32 -24.49 21.77
C MET A 477 -23.66 -25.51 22.69
N ASN A 478 -22.92 -26.48 22.13
CA ASN A 478 -22.13 -27.42 22.93
C ASN A 478 -21.10 -26.66 23.78
N TYR A 479 -20.38 -25.71 23.21
CA TYR A 479 -19.44 -24.89 23.97
C TYR A 479 -20.12 -24.14 25.12
N PHE A 480 -21.22 -23.44 24.84
CA PHE A 480 -21.97 -22.68 25.84
C PHE A 480 -22.46 -23.57 27.00
N ASN A 481 -23.09 -24.70 26.66
CA ASN A 481 -23.67 -25.60 27.66
C ASN A 481 -22.62 -26.26 28.57
N HIS A 482 -21.44 -26.60 28.04
CA HIS A 482 -20.39 -27.25 28.83
C HIS A 482 -19.54 -26.29 29.67
N ASN A 483 -19.55 -24.98 29.36
CA ASN A 483 -18.65 -24.01 29.97
C ASN A 483 -19.39 -22.90 30.75
N LEU A 484 -20.70 -23.05 30.99
CA LEU A 484 -21.54 -22.07 31.68
C LEU A 484 -20.97 -21.63 33.05
N ASP A 485 -20.45 -22.58 33.83
CA ASP A 485 -19.87 -22.29 35.15
C ASP A 485 -18.52 -21.56 35.03
N GLU A 486 -17.70 -21.96 34.06
CA GLU A 486 -16.38 -21.37 33.79
C GLU A 486 -16.48 -19.95 33.20
N MET A 487 -17.58 -19.60 32.53
CA MET A 487 -17.81 -18.26 31.99
C MET A 487 -17.83 -17.17 33.07
N GLN A 488 -18.09 -17.52 34.33
CA GLN A 488 -18.03 -16.57 35.46
C GLN A 488 -16.59 -16.19 35.84
N ARG A 489 -15.60 -17.01 35.45
CA ARG A 489 -14.19 -16.84 35.77
C ARG A 489 -13.40 -16.13 34.67
N VAL A 490 -14.06 -15.76 33.57
CA VAL A 490 -13.45 -15.07 32.43
C VAL A 490 -12.97 -13.69 32.89
N ILE A 491 -11.69 -13.41 32.66
CA ILE A 491 -11.09 -12.10 32.93
C ILE A 491 -11.20 -11.21 31.69
N GLN A 492 -10.85 -11.76 30.53
CA GLN A 492 -10.79 -11.02 29.28
C GLN A 492 -10.92 -11.97 28.09
N THR A 493 -11.50 -11.49 27.00
CA THR A 493 -11.58 -12.17 25.70
C THR A 493 -10.85 -11.34 24.64
N GLU A 494 -10.30 -11.99 23.61
CA GLU A 494 -9.55 -11.36 22.51
C GLU A 494 -8.40 -10.47 23.01
N VAL A 495 -7.54 -11.04 23.84
CA VAL A 495 -6.43 -10.32 24.49
C VAL A 495 -5.29 -10.13 23.51
N ASP A 496 -5.07 -8.89 23.08
CA ASP A 496 -3.87 -8.50 22.33
C ASP A 496 -2.65 -8.51 23.25
N VAL A 497 -1.71 -9.41 22.94
CA VAL A 497 -0.46 -9.57 23.68
C VAL A 497 0.71 -9.12 22.82
N SER A 498 1.62 -8.34 23.41
CA SER A 498 2.84 -7.90 22.73
C SER A 498 4.04 -7.89 23.68
N LEU A 499 5.21 -8.24 23.14
CA LEU A 499 6.49 -8.21 23.84
C LEU A 499 7.54 -7.54 22.95
N GLU A 500 7.98 -6.36 23.37
CA GLU A 500 9.07 -5.66 22.70
C GLU A 500 10.41 -6.33 23.03
N LYS A 501 11.20 -6.62 21.99
CA LYS A 501 12.59 -7.05 22.06
C LYS A 501 13.48 -5.97 21.45
N ASP A 502 14.80 -6.15 21.51
CA ASP A 502 15.77 -5.16 21.02
C ASP A 502 15.59 -4.86 19.53
N ARG A 503 15.29 -5.89 18.71
CA ARG A 503 15.22 -5.79 17.24
C ARG A 503 13.83 -5.95 16.64
N TYR A 504 12.87 -6.48 17.39
CA TYR A 504 11.54 -6.84 16.89
C TYR A 504 10.49 -6.80 18.01
N ILE A 505 9.23 -6.89 17.63
CA ILE A 505 8.09 -6.99 18.54
C ILE A 505 7.43 -8.34 18.27
N LEU A 506 7.23 -9.14 19.31
CA LEU A 506 6.37 -10.33 19.22
C LEU A 506 4.95 -9.93 19.54
N THR A 507 4.00 -10.37 18.72
CA THR A 507 2.57 -10.15 18.94
C THR A 507 1.77 -11.44 18.85
N GLY A 508 0.62 -11.43 19.48
CA GLY A 508 -0.34 -12.52 19.44
C GLY A 508 -1.70 -12.05 19.89
N LYS A 509 -2.70 -12.89 19.64
CA LYS A 509 -4.05 -12.70 20.13
C LYS A 509 -4.46 -13.97 20.85
N VAL A 510 -4.88 -13.83 22.10
CA VAL A 510 -5.39 -14.94 22.90
C VAL A 510 -6.91 -14.84 22.93
N ASP A 511 -7.61 -15.90 22.54
CA ASP A 511 -9.07 -15.89 22.45
C ASP A 511 -9.74 -15.66 23.82
N LEU A 512 -9.23 -16.33 24.86
CA LEU A 512 -9.80 -16.22 26.22
C LEU A 512 -8.73 -16.35 27.31
N LEU A 513 -8.85 -15.48 28.32
CA LEU A 513 -8.04 -15.50 29.55
C LEU A 513 -8.96 -15.70 30.76
N ILE A 514 -8.73 -16.76 31.52
CA ILE A 514 -9.54 -17.15 32.69
C ILE A 514 -8.69 -17.10 33.97
N SER A 515 -9.31 -16.79 35.11
CA SER A 515 -8.69 -16.94 36.43
C SER A 515 -8.92 -18.35 36.97
N GLY A 516 -7.87 -19.06 37.39
CA GLY A 516 -7.99 -20.38 38.03
C GLY A 516 -6.96 -20.63 39.12
N ASP A 517 -7.43 -21.03 40.31
CA ASP A 517 -6.59 -21.40 41.46
C ASP A 517 -5.43 -20.41 41.77
N GLY A 518 -5.69 -19.11 41.61
CA GLY A 518 -4.70 -18.05 41.83
C GLY A 518 -3.70 -17.84 40.68
N LYS A 519 -3.93 -18.50 39.53
CA LYS A 519 -3.16 -18.40 38.29
C LYS A 519 -4.04 -17.91 37.15
N LEU A 520 -3.40 -17.54 36.05
CA LEU A 520 -4.07 -17.23 34.79
C LEU A 520 -4.01 -18.45 33.87
N GLU A 521 -5.11 -18.76 33.21
CA GLU A 521 -5.22 -19.82 32.22
C GLU A 521 -5.52 -19.21 30.84
N LEU A 522 -4.79 -19.69 29.84
CA LEU A 522 -4.86 -19.25 28.45
C LEU A 522 -5.65 -20.28 27.64
N ILE A 523 -6.64 -19.84 26.88
CA ILE A 523 -7.43 -20.72 26.02
C ILE A 523 -7.44 -20.15 24.59
N ASP A 524 -7.12 -21.01 23.64
CA ASP A 524 -7.18 -20.77 22.20
C ASP A 524 -8.16 -21.81 21.60
N PHE A 525 -9.23 -21.33 20.97
CA PHE A 525 -10.27 -22.22 20.47
C PHE A 525 -9.86 -22.83 19.13
N LYS A 526 -10.18 -24.11 18.93
CA LYS A 526 -10.00 -24.79 17.64
C LYS A 526 -11.32 -25.41 17.21
N THR A 527 -11.76 -25.11 16.00
CA THR A 527 -13.03 -25.61 15.46
C THR A 527 -12.89 -26.90 14.68
N SER A 528 -11.66 -27.26 14.29
CA SER A 528 -11.37 -28.51 13.60
C SER A 528 -11.51 -29.71 14.54
N PRO A 529 -11.85 -30.91 14.02
CA PRO A 529 -11.79 -32.14 14.80
C PRO A 529 -10.43 -32.30 15.47
N ARG A 530 -10.41 -32.85 16.69
CA ARG A 530 -9.16 -33.13 17.41
C ARG A 530 -8.25 -33.97 16.50
N PRO A 531 -7.02 -33.51 16.21
CA PRO A 531 -6.09 -34.29 15.41
C PRO A 531 -5.82 -35.63 16.10
N ILE A 532 -6.05 -36.74 15.39
CA ILE A 532 -5.71 -38.09 15.82
C ILE A 532 -4.38 -38.45 15.14
N ASP A 533 -3.44 -39.03 15.88
CA ASP A 533 -2.12 -39.47 15.38
C ASP A 533 -1.32 -38.39 14.63
N SER A 534 -1.47 -37.12 15.04
CA SER A 534 -0.82 -35.96 14.41
C SER A 534 0.04 -35.19 15.42
N PRO A 535 1.17 -35.76 15.90
CA PRO A 535 1.99 -35.16 16.95
C PRO A 535 2.54 -33.78 16.57
N ASP A 536 2.85 -33.56 15.29
CA ASP A 536 3.38 -32.29 14.80
C ASP A 536 2.36 -31.14 14.93
N VAL A 537 1.07 -31.43 14.75
CA VAL A 537 -0.01 -30.43 14.88
C VAL A 537 -0.21 -30.06 16.35
N LEU A 538 -0.20 -31.06 17.24
CA LEU A 538 -0.33 -30.84 18.69
C LEU A 538 0.87 -30.06 19.24
N SER A 539 2.08 -30.43 18.84
CA SER A 539 3.32 -29.71 19.18
C SER A 539 3.28 -28.25 18.72
N ALA A 540 2.74 -27.98 17.53
CA ALA A 540 2.58 -26.61 17.04
C ALA A 540 1.60 -25.78 17.89
N TYR A 541 0.49 -26.36 18.36
CA TYR A 541 -0.43 -25.68 19.27
C TYR A 541 0.20 -25.43 20.64
N GLU A 542 0.96 -26.39 21.17
CA GLU A 542 1.70 -26.20 22.43
C GLU A 542 2.72 -25.06 22.31
N GLN A 543 3.49 -25.00 21.22
CA GLN A 543 4.44 -23.91 20.96
C GLN A 543 3.74 -22.54 20.83
N GLN A 544 2.56 -22.50 20.20
CA GLN A 544 1.74 -21.29 20.11
C GLN A 544 1.37 -20.79 21.52
N LEU A 545 0.79 -21.67 22.35
CA LEU A 545 0.38 -21.35 23.73
C LEU A 545 1.58 -20.95 24.60
N CYS A 546 2.71 -21.66 24.51
CA CYS A 546 3.94 -21.31 25.20
C CYS A 546 4.46 -19.92 24.81
N THR A 547 4.32 -19.53 23.54
CA THR A 547 4.69 -18.19 23.07
C THR A 547 3.81 -17.12 23.72
N TYR A 548 2.49 -17.34 23.78
CA TYR A 548 1.56 -16.40 24.42
C TYR A 548 1.77 -16.32 25.93
N ALA A 549 1.98 -17.45 26.60
CA ALA A 549 2.33 -17.50 28.01
C ALA A 549 3.60 -16.70 28.30
N HIS A 550 4.66 -16.88 27.50
CA HIS A 550 5.90 -16.12 27.65
C HIS A 550 5.71 -14.60 27.52
N ILE A 551 4.87 -14.16 26.57
CA ILE A 551 4.55 -12.74 26.39
C ILE A 551 3.85 -12.18 27.64
N LEU A 552 2.86 -12.90 28.18
CA LEU A 552 2.13 -12.49 29.37
C LEU A 552 3.01 -12.47 30.62
N GLU A 553 3.82 -13.50 30.87
CA GLU A 553 4.76 -13.57 32.01
C GLU A 553 5.68 -12.35 32.06
N ARG A 554 6.20 -11.93 30.91
CA ARG A 554 7.12 -10.78 30.81
C ARG A 554 6.41 -9.44 30.99
N ARG A 555 5.14 -9.34 30.62
CA ARG A 555 4.32 -8.12 30.76
C ARG A 555 3.75 -7.96 32.16
N LEU A 556 3.48 -9.07 32.85
CA LEU A 556 2.92 -9.12 34.20
C LEU A 556 3.90 -9.81 35.18
N PRO A 557 5.00 -9.15 35.56
CA PRO A 557 6.05 -9.75 36.40
C PRO A 557 5.60 -10.17 37.81
N SER A 558 4.36 -9.89 38.22
CA SER A 558 3.77 -10.30 39.51
C SER A 558 3.03 -11.65 39.49
N ALA A 559 2.87 -12.30 38.33
CA ALA A 559 2.15 -13.57 38.19
C ALA A 559 3.12 -14.72 37.86
N THR A 560 3.96 -15.08 38.82
CA THR A 560 4.75 -16.32 38.74
C THR A 560 3.82 -17.53 38.76
N HIS A 561 3.93 -18.37 37.72
CA HIS A 561 3.22 -19.64 37.45
C HIS A 561 2.04 -19.57 36.46
N LEU A 562 2.35 -19.29 35.19
CA LEU A 562 1.49 -19.62 34.06
C LEU A 562 1.73 -21.09 33.64
N THR A 563 0.68 -21.89 33.48
CA THR A 563 0.75 -23.25 32.92
C THR A 563 -0.11 -23.32 31.67
N PRO A 564 0.41 -23.82 30.52
CA PRO A 564 -0.42 -24.12 29.35
C PRO A 564 -1.44 -25.21 29.72
N GLY A 565 -2.72 -24.96 29.46
CA GLY A 565 -3.84 -25.89 29.72
C GLY A 565 -4.23 -26.70 28.50
#